data_AF-A0A354B0Q3-F1
#
_entry.id   AF-A0A354B0Q3-F1
#
_cell.length_a   1.000
_cell.length_b   1.000
_cell.length_c   1.000
_cell.angle_alpha   90.00
_cell.angle_beta   90.00
_cell.angle_gamma   90.00
#
_symmetry.space_group_name_H-M   'P 1'
#
loop_
_entity.id
_entity.type
_entity.pdbx_description
1 polymer ?
#
loop_
_entity_poly.entity_id
_entity_poly.type
_entity_poly.pdbx_seq_one_letter_code
_entity_poly.pdbx_strand_id
1 'polypeptide(L)'
;PELEALGVRIETGVDISSDAAIAGLVERLDGLPLDGLIHNAGILERTNLEDLDLESIRRQFEVNAVGPLRLTAALLGQLHAGSKLILMTSRMGS
;
A
#
# COMPACT_ATOMS: atom_id res chain seq x y z
N PRO A 1 7.62 18.58 -5.02
CA PRO A 1 7.19 19.92 -5.46
C PRO A 1 5.67 20.14 -5.38
N GLU A 2 4.85 19.35 -6.09
CA GLU A 2 3.39 19.59 -6.14
C GLU A 2 2.69 19.21 -4.83
N LEU A 3 3.01 18.06 -4.24
CA LEU A 3 2.44 17.64 -2.94
C LEU A 3 2.90 18.54 -1.79
N GLU A 4 4.16 18.99 -1.80
CA GLU A 4 4.73 19.88 -0.79
C GLU A 4 4.01 21.24 -0.76
N ALA A 5 3.50 21.70 -1.90
CA ALA A 5 2.75 22.95 -2.01
C ALA A 5 1.33 22.88 -1.42
N LEU A 6 0.81 21.68 -1.12
CA LEU A 6 -0.56 21.51 -0.59
C LEU A 6 -0.66 21.73 0.93
N GLY A 7 0.47 21.92 1.63
CA GLY A 7 0.48 22.09 3.08
C GLY A 7 0.00 20.86 3.85
N VAL A 8 0.05 19.69 3.22
CA VAL A 8 -0.33 18.40 3.81
C VAL A 8 0.88 17.76 4.48
N ARG A 9 0.61 16.88 5.46
CA ARG A 9 1.63 15.98 6.00
C ARG A 9 2.04 14.97 4.93
N ILE A 10 3.34 14.84 4.67
CA ILE A 10 3.87 13.89 3.70
C ILE A 10 4.77 12.89 4.44
N GLU A 11 4.44 11.62 4.31
CA GLU A 11 5.28 10.52 4.77
C GLU A 11 5.92 9.85 3.56
N THR A 12 7.25 9.75 3.55
CA THR A 12 8.01 9.17 2.43
C THR A 12 8.76 7.91 2.85
N GLY A 13 9.33 7.19 1.88
CA GLY A 13 10.11 5.97 2.14
C GLY A 13 9.27 4.78 2.63
N VAL A 14 7.99 4.73 2.25
CA VAL A 14 7.07 3.66 2.64
C VAL A 14 6.96 2.65 1.50
N ASP A 15 7.81 1.62 1.55
CA ASP A 15 7.64 0.43 0.72
C ASP A 15 6.69 -0.55 1.43
N ILE A 16 5.51 -0.78 0.85
CA ILE A 16 4.48 -1.65 1.42
C ILE A 16 4.81 -3.14 1.36
N SER A 17 5.89 -3.52 0.67
CA SER A 17 6.45 -4.88 0.73
C SER A 17 7.46 -5.07 1.87
N SER A 18 7.79 -4.01 2.62
CA SER A 18 8.77 -4.01 3.70
C SER A 18 8.12 -3.79 5.07
N ASP A 19 8.20 -4.79 5.94
CA ASP A 19 7.69 -4.69 7.32
C ASP A 19 8.36 -3.56 8.11
N ALA A 20 9.65 -3.33 7.89
CA ALA A 20 10.38 -2.25 8.56
C ALA A 20 9.92 -0.86 8.10
N ALA A 21 9.64 -0.69 6.82
CA ALA A 21 9.12 0.58 6.29
C ALA A 21 7.70 0.87 6.82
N ILE A 22 6.86 -0.16 6.89
CA ILE A 22 5.51 -0.07 7.48
C ILE A 22 5.61 0.27 8.98
N ALA A 23 6.44 -0.42 9.75
CA ALA A 23 6.62 -0.14 11.17
C ALA A 23 7.07 1.31 11.41
N GLY A 24 8.05 1.79 10.62
CA GLY A 24 8.50 3.17 10.70
C GLY A 24 7.41 4.18 10.34
N LEU A 25 6.50 3.87 9.40
CA LEU A 25 5.35 4.72 9.13
C LEU A 25 4.40 4.76 10.33
N VAL A 26 4.05 3.60 10.90
CA VAL A 26 3.15 3.50 12.05
C VAL A 26 3.67 4.32 13.23
N GLU A 27 4.97 4.22 13.52
CA GLU A 27 5.63 5.01 14.57
C GLU A 27 5.52 6.51 14.30
N ARG A 28 5.80 6.94 13.07
CA ARG A 28 5.70 8.37 12.71
C ARG A 28 4.27 8.87 12.82
N LEU A 29 3.28 8.09 12.41
CA LEU A 29 1.86 8.45 12.51
C LEU A 29 1.40 8.62 13.96
N ASP A 30 2.07 7.99 14.92
CA ASP A 30 1.88 8.19 16.37
C ASP A 30 0.41 8.07 16.81
N GLY A 31 -0.29 7.06 16.30
CA GLY A 31 -1.67 6.78 16.67
C GLY A 31 -2.70 7.75 16.08
N LEU A 32 -2.33 8.58 15.09
CA LEU A 32 -3.23 9.49 14.39
C LEU A 32 -4.46 8.72 13.86
N PRO A 33 -5.70 9.08 14.26
CA PRO A 33 -6.90 8.44 13.74
C PRO A 33 -7.04 8.63 12.23
N LEU A 34 -7.39 7.56 11.51
CA LEU A 34 -7.52 7.55 10.06
C LEU A 34 -8.97 7.27 9.65
N ASP A 35 -9.59 8.23 8.95
CA ASP A 35 -10.94 8.07 8.38
C ASP A 35 -10.95 7.16 7.14
N GLY A 36 -9.79 6.98 6.49
CA GLY A 36 -9.69 6.05 5.39
C GLY A 36 -8.27 5.78 4.91
N LEU A 37 -8.14 4.68 4.18
CA LEU A 37 -6.92 4.25 3.51
C LEU A 37 -7.21 3.99 2.04
N ILE A 38 -6.38 4.54 1.17
CA ILE A 38 -6.42 4.28 -0.27
C ILE A 38 -5.15 3.53 -0.63
N HIS A 39 -5.28 2.23 -0.89
CA HIS A 39 -4.20 1.40 -1.40
C HIS A 39 -4.06 1.63 -2.90
N ASN A 40 -3.20 2.58 -3.26
CA ASN A 40 -2.92 2.95 -4.63
C ASN A 40 -1.58 2.39 -5.15
N ALA A 41 -0.65 2.06 -4.26
CA ALA A 41 0.62 1.49 -4.68
C ALA A 41 0.40 0.16 -5.41
N GLY A 42 1.00 0.05 -6.59
CA GLY A 42 0.93 -1.16 -7.40
C GLY A 42 1.99 -1.15 -8.50
N ILE A 43 2.42 -2.33 -8.89
CA ILE A 43 3.36 -2.56 -9.99
C ILE A 43 2.70 -3.43 -11.05
N LEU A 44 3.09 -3.22 -12.30
CA LEU A 44 2.67 -4.04 -13.43
C LEU A 44 3.90 -4.44 -14.20
N GLU A 45 4.09 -5.74 -14.32
CA GLU A 45 5.18 -6.32 -15.10
C GLU A 45 4.62 -7.26 -16.14
N ARG A 46 5.29 -7.31 -17.29
CA ARG A 46 4.84 -8.17 -18.38
C ARG A 46 5.12 -9.61 -18.01
N THR A 47 4.06 -10.39 -17.90
CA THR A 47 4.12 -11.84 -17.76
C THR A 47 3.45 -12.46 -18.97
N ASN A 48 4.00 -13.58 -19.46
CA ASN A 48 3.39 -14.36 -20.50
C ASN A 48 3.26 -15.82 -20.02
N LEU A 49 2.31 -16.59 -20.59
CA LEU A 49 2.06 -17.97 -20.15
C LEU A 49 3.01 -18.99 -20.79
N GLU A 50 3.70 -18.62 -21.89
CA GLU A 50 4.63 -19.49 -22.60
C GLU A 50 6.02 -19.52 -21.94
N ASP A 51 6.34 -18.46 -21.21
CA ASP A 51 7.57 -18.16 -20.48
C ASP A 51 7.20 -17.35 -19.22
N LEU A 52 6.82 -18.11 -18.18
CA LEU A 52 6.36 -17.58 -16.91
C LEU A 52 7.54 -17.10 -16.06
N ASP A 53 7.69 -15.78 -15.96
CA ASP A 53 8.55 -15.17 -14.95
C ASP A 53 7.85 -15.21 -13.57
N LEU A 54 8.10 -16.29 -12.83
CA LEU A 54 7.53 -16.49 -11.49
C LEU A 54 8.05 -15.48 -10.47
N GLU A 55 9.25 -14.92 -10.65
CA GLU A 55 9.79 -13.91 -9.74
C GLU A 55 9.02 -12.60 -9.91
N SER A 56 8.81 -12.18 -11.16
CA SER A 56 7.96 -11.04 -11.50
C SER A 56 6.54 -11.21 -10.95
N ILE A 57 5.93 -12.38 -11.15
CA ILE A 57 4.59 -12.67 -10.62
C ILE A 57 4.59 -12.51 -9.09
N ARG A 58 5.54 -13.13 -8.38
CA ARG A 58 5.62 -13.04 -6.92
C ARG A 58 5.78 -11.61 -6.44
N ARG A 59 6.64 -10.81 -7.09
CA ARG A 59 6.83 -9.40 -6.75
C ARG A 59 5.53 -8.60 -6.92
N GLN A 60 4.80 -8.84 -8.01
CA GLN A 60 3.49 -8.22 -8.23
C GLN A 60 2.46 -8.63 -7.16
N PHE A 61 2.42 -9.90 -6.77
CA PHE A 61 1.57 -10.35 -5.66
C PHE A 61 1.94 -9.69 -4.32
N GLU A 62 3.23 -9.61 -4.03
CA GLU A 62 3.71 -9.01 -2.78
C GLU A 62 3.30 -7.55 -2.68
N VAL A 63 3.47 -6.76 -3.75
CA VAL A 63 3.12 -5.34 -3.74
C VAL A 63 1.61 -5.11 -3.87
N ASN A 64 0.93 -5.77 -4.82
CA ASN A 64 -0.44 -5.41 -5.20
C ASN A 64 -1.51 -6.07 -4.31
N ALA A 65 -1.20 -7.20 -3.68
CA ALA A 65 -2.16 -8.00 -2.91
C ALA A 65 -1.76 -8.12 -1.44
N VAL A 66 -0.53 -8.54 -1.16
CA VAL A 66 -0.07 -8.76 0.22
C VAL A 66 0.21 -7.43 0.93
N GLY A 67 0.87 -6.48 0.27
CA GLY A 67 1.21 -5.16 0.81
C GLY A 67 0.00 -4.38 1.36
N PRO A 68 -1.13 -4.26 0.63
CA PRO A 68 -2.35 -3.63 1.15
C PRO A 68 -2.87 -4.29 2.43
N LEU A 69 -2.81 -5.62 2.52
CA LEU A 69 -3.24 -6.36 3.70
C LEU A 69 -2.30 -6.11 4.89
N ARG A 70 -0.98 -6.16 4.65
CA ARG A 70 0.05 -5.87 5.67
C ARG A 70 -0.10 -4.47 6.25
N LEU A 71 -0.19 -3.46 5.37
CA LEU A 71 -0.33 -2.07 5.80
C LEU A 71 -1.64 -1.84 6.55
N THR A 72 -2.75 -2.42 6.07
CA THR A 72 -4.04 -2.34 6.77
C THR A 72 -3.96 -2.96 8.15
N ALA A 73 -3.38 -4.15 8.28
CA ALA A 73 -3.23 -4.85 9.55
C ALA A 73 -2.43 -4.01 10.56
N ALA A 74 -1.32 -3.41 10.12
CA ALA A 74 -0.49 -2.56 10.96
C ALA A 74 -1.19 -1.27 11.42
N LEU A 75 -2.13 -0.75 10.62
CA LEU A 75 -2.88 0.47 10.92
C LEU A 75 -4.25 0.22 11.57
N LEU A 76 -4.64 -1.03 11.85
CA LEU A 76 -5.96 -1.35 12.40
C LEU A 76 -6.31 -0.57 13.66
N GLY A 77 -5.34 -0.34 14.55
CA GLY A 77 -5.55 0.42 15.79
C GLY A 77 -5.87 1.91 15.57
N GLN A 78 -5.60 2.45 14.38
CA GLN A 78 -5.87 3.84 13.99
C GLN A 78 -7.16 3.97 13.16
N LEU A 79 -7.73 2.85 12.72
CA LEU A 79 -9.01 2.82 12.03
C LEU A 79 -10.14 2.72 13.04
N HIS A 80 -11.20 3.50 12.84
CA HIS A 80 -12.35 3.56 13.73
C HIS A 80 -13.62 3.11 13.01
N ALA A 81 -14.70 2.97 13.78
CA ALA A 81 -16.00 2.61 13.21
C ALA A 81 -16.43 3.67 12.18
N GLY A 82 -16.59 3.26 10.93
CA GLY A 82 -16.91 4.18 9.83
C GLY A 82 -15.74 4.46 8.90
N SER A 83 -14.49 4.12 9.28
CA SER A 83 -13.34 4.25 8.38
C SER A 83 -13.55 3.45 7.09
N LYS A 84 -12.91 3.91 6.00
CA LYS A 84 -13.05 3.32 4.67
C LYS A 84 -11.72 2.76 4.16
N LEU A 85 -11.77 1.57 3.58
CA LEU A 85 -10.65 0.98 2.83
C LEU A 85 -11.00 1.00 1.35
N ILE A 86 -10.12 1.57 0.53
CA ILE A 86 -10.25 1.66 -0.92
C ILE A 86 -9.05 0.95 -1.53
N LEU A 87 -9.31 -0.06 -2.35
CA LEU A 87 -8.29 -0.82 -3.08
C LEU A 87 -8.36 -0.43 -4.55
N MET A 88 -7.30 0.17 -5.07
CA MET A 88 -7.22 0.52 -6.49
C MET A 88 -6.90 -0.74 -7.30
N THR A 89 -7.93 -1.31 -7.92
CA THR A 89 -7.79 -2.45 -8.85
C THR A 89 -7.49 -1.98 -10.28
N SER A 90 -7.20 -2.92 -11.17
CA SER A 90 -7.03 -2.69 -12.60
C SER A 90 -7.95 -3.62 -13.40
N ARG A 91 -8.07 -3.39 -14.71
CA ARG A 91 -8.81 -4.29 -15.62
C ARG A 91 -8.32 -5.74 -15.59
N MET A 92 -7.08 -6.00 -15.15
CA MET A 92 -6.56 -7.36 -14.99
C MET A 92 -7.18 -8.12 -13.81
N GLY A 93 -7.75 -7.41 -12.83
CA GLY A 93 -8.28 -7.99 -11.60
C GLY A 93 -9.78 -7.77 -11.38
N SER A 94 -10.52 -7.30 -12.39
CA SER A 94 -11.97 -7.01 -12.34
C SER A 94 -12.73 -7.68 -13.48
#